data_AF-A0A5E7STB9-F1
#
_entry.id   AF-A0A5E7STB9-F1
#
_cell.length_a   1.000
_cell.length_b   1.000
_cell.length_c   1.000
_cell.angle_alpha   90.00
_cell.angle_beta   90.00
_cell.angle_gamma   90.00
#
_symmetry.space_group_name_H-M   'P 1'
#
loop_
_entity.id
_entity.type
_entity.pdbx_description
1 polymer ?
#
loop_
_entity_poly.entity_id
_entity_poly.type
_entity_poly.pdbx_seq_one_letter_code
_entity_poly.pdbx_strand_id
1 'polypeptide(L)'
;MFIRNQIALVAMFLAGCSGVPKTAENDFVYKKLENRTDVGVSAFSQNVQKSFWIYGRCNEDVRNYVIVDQSRYPQPYNAPMKWKTFIAGKISTTHSYYFSDDQEFLSAVSSLEIAAKSKDLGRERSVSVANQDILNIPALCKAKQDGFRAEEKAINDRALAYNEKLIAHVVKRTGLTPMLPGDNRIDFNNLVLLLQKSGTSEHTGKFIWAHDGDYRVAQVMGRRALLVSMTNPAYFPTITIITDKEVLEGQFWSSVSRDPLQFIGISTYQTVLGARRQTILFKQI
;
A
#
# COMPACT_ATOMS: atom_id res chain seq x y z
N MET A 1 47.19 43.61 58.52
CA MET A 1 48.39 42.79 58.25
C MET A 1 47.93 41.34 58.37
N PHE A 2 47.49 40.72 57.26
CA PHE A 2 48.27 39.76 56.44
C PHE A 2 48.63 38.49 57.27
N ILE A 3 48.40 37.22 56.93
CA ILE A 3 48.02 36.47 55.71
C ILE A 3 47.47 35.09 56.15
N ARG A 4 46.60 34.53 55.29
CA ARG A 4 46.20 33.13 55.08
C ARG A 4 47.13 32.02 55.61
N ASN A 5 46.54 30.89 55.97
CA ASN A 5 46.90 29.64 55.28
C ASN A 5 45.77 28.60 55.38
N GLN A 6 45.10 28.41 54.24
CA GLN A 6 44.24 27.26 54.01
C GLN A 6 45.13 26.06 53.67
N ILE A 7 44.87 24.93 54.31
CA ILE A 7 45.43 23.63 53.93
C ILE A 7 44.55 23.10 52.80
N ALA A 8 45.15 22.99 51.62
CA ALA A 8 44.58 22.33 50.45
C ALA A 8 45.59 21.31 49.91
N LEU A 9 45.05 20.19 49.44
CA LEU A 9 45.67 19.07 48.69
C LEU A 9 46.66 18.21 49.49
N VAL A 10 46.63 16.88 49.39
CA VAL A 10 46.64 16.08 48.17
C VAL A 10 45.84 14.78 48.38
N ALA A 11 44.79 14.58 47.58
CA ALA A 11 44.26 13.24 47.30
C ALA A 11 44.48 12.99 45.81
N MET A 12 45.31 11.99 45.52
CA MET A 12 45.67 11.54 44.19
C MET A 12 44.43 11.07 43.43
N PHE A 13 43.94 11.85 42.48
CA PHE A 13 43.22 11.30 41.35
C PHE A 13 44.22 10.99 40.25
N LEU A 14 44.64 9.72 40.20
CA LEU A 14 45.15 9.09 38.99
C LEU A 14 43.98 9.01 37.99
N ALA A 15 43.68 10.13 37.34
CA ALA A 15 42.87 10.12 36.13
C ALA A 15 43.77 9.61 35.00
N GLY A 16 43.68 8.31 34.73
CA GLY A 16 44.14 7.78 33.45
C GLY A 16 43.38 8.50 32.34
N CYS A 17 44.10 9.26 31.52
CA CYS A 17 43.60 9.77 30.25
C CYS A 17 43.24 8.56 29.36
N SER A 18 42.01 8.06 29.45
CA SER A 18 41.44 7.26 28.38
C SER A 18 41.25 8.21 27.20
N GLY A 19 42.06 8.02 26.16
CA GLY A 19 42.02 8.85 24.96
C GLY A 19 40.64 8.82 24.33
N VAL A 20 39.95 9.96 24.34
CA VAL A 20 38.77 10.16 23.50
C VAL A 20 39.24 10.00 22.04
N PRO A 21 38.55 9.17 21.22
CA PRO A 21 38.90 9.00 19.82
C PRO A 21 38.97 10.36 19.11
N LYS A 22 39.98 10.59 18.28
CA LYS A 22 40.00 11.81 17.45
C LYS A 22 38.99 11.62 16.32
N THR A 23 37.93 12.42 16.29
CA THR A 23 36.97 12.43 15.17
C THR A 23 37.74 12.78 13.89
N ALA A 24 37.69 11.89 12.90
CA ALA A 24 38.21 12.19 11.58
C ALA A 24 37.22 13.12 10.85
N GLU A 25 37.72 13.96 9.94
CA GLU A 25 36.86 14.82 9.13
C GLU A 25 35.83 13.97 8.36
N ASN A 26 34.56 14.36 8.44
CA ASN A 26 33.47 13.66 7.78
C ASN A 26 33.45 14.03 6.29
N ASP A 27 33.87 13.11 5.42
CA ASP A 27 33.88 13.27 3.96
C ASP A 27 32.70 12.54 3.27
N PHE A 28 31.68 12.12 4.02
CA PHE A 28 30.52 11.48 3.41
C PHE A 28 29.76 12.46 2.50
N VAL A 29 29.59 12.04 1.24
CA VAL A 29 28.70 12.68 0.27
C VAL A 29 27.35 11.98 0.31
N TYR A 30 26.29 12.76 0.50
CA TYR A 30 24.93 12.27 0.63
C TYR A 30 24.12 12.56 -0.64
N LYS A 31 23.43 11.55 -1.17
CA LYS A 31 22.50 11.70 -2.30
C LYS A 31 21.13 11.16 -1.91
N LYS A 32 20.09 11.95 -2.13
CA LYS A 32 18.69 11.57 -1.86
C LYS A 32 18.31 10.31 -2.65
N LEU A 33 17.67 9.38 -1.98
CA LEU A 33 16.97 8.23 -2.56
C LEU A 33 15.47 8.48 -2.41
N GLU A 34 14.76 8.61 -3.51
CA GLU A 34 13.31 8.78 -3.49
C GLU A 34 12.70 8.09 -4.71
N ASN A 35 11.77 7.18 -4.46
CA ASN A 35 10.96 6.55 -5.50
C ASN A 35 9.51 6.49 -5.03
N ARG A 36 8.63 5.69 -5.68
CA ARG A 36 7.23 5.59 -5.27
C ARG A 36 7.08 5.19 -3.81
N THR A 37 7.77 4.14 -3.35
CA THR A 37 7.58 3.56 -2.02
C THR A 37 8.65 3.97 -1.02
N ASP A 38 9.82 4.40 -1.47
CA ASP A 38 11.00 4.57 -0.64
C ASP A 38 11.39 6.04 -0.49
N VAL A 39 11.95 6.37 0.67
CA VAL A 39 12.60 7.65 0.97
C VAL A 39 13.88 7.39 1.77
N GLY A 40 14.97 8.07 1.44
CA GLY A 40 16.24 7.82 2.09
C GLY A 40 17.41 8.59 1.50
N VAL A 41 18.60 8.09 1.81
CA VAL A 41 19.88 8.68 1.44
C VAL A 41 20.86 7.56 1.10
N SER A 42 21.66 7.78 0.06
CA SER A 42 22.90 7.04 -0.16
C SER A 42 24.06 7.90 0.33
N ALA A 43 24.92 7.34 1.17
CA ALA A 43 26.07 8.02 1.75
C ALA A 43 27.35 7.33 1.27
N PHE A 44 28.32 8.08 0.74
CA PHE A 44 29.60 7.52 0.28
C PHE A 44 30.77 8.37 0.74
N SER A 45 31.81 7.72 1.29
CA SER A 45 33.08 8.33 1.66
C SER A 45 34.22 7.73 0.85
N GLN A 46 35.05 8.60 0.28
CA GLN A 46 36.26 8.18 -0.44
C GLN A 46 37.38 7.81 0.53
N ASN A 47 37.48 8.52 1.66
CA ASN A 47 38.54 8.32 2.65
C ASN A 47 38.41 7.00 3.39
N VAL A 48 37.20 6.63 3.81
CA VAL A 48 36.95 5.35 4.48
C VAL A 48 36.56 4.23 3.50
N GLN A 49 36.36 4.57 2.22
CA GLN A 49 35.90 3.66 1.16
C GLN A 49 34.64 2.89 1.56
N LYS A 50 33.68 3.59 2.18
CA LYS A 50 32.41 3.03 2.62
C LYS A 50 31.24 3.66 1.90
N SER A 51 30.27 2.83 1.55
CA SER A 51 29.01 3.23 0.94
C SER A 51 27.84 2.66 1.73
N PHE A 52 26.83 3.47 2.00
CA PHE A 52 25.60 3.07 2.68
C PHE A 52 24.37 3.48 1.88
N TRP A 53 23.37 2.63 1.85
CA TRP A 53 21.99 3.01 1.54
C TRP A 53 21.18 2.96 2.82
N ILE A 54 20.59 4.09 3.20
CA ILE A 54 19.80 4.24 4.42
C ILE A 54 18.44 4.79 3.99
N TYR A 55 17.40 3.98 4.09
CA TYR A 55 16.09 4.34 3.55
C TYR A 55 14.94 3.69 4.31
N GLY A 56 13.78 4.32 4.29
CA GLY A 56 12.51 3.73 4.70
C GLY A 56 11.72 3.29 3.47
N ARG A 57 11.13 2.09 3.54
CA ARG A 57 10.06 1.60 2.67
C ARG A 57 8.75 1.98 3.32
N CYS A 58 8.01 2.88 2.69
CA CYS A 58 6.83 3.55 3.21
C CYS A 58 5.60 3.14 2.38
N ASN A 59 5.22 1.86 2.46
CA ASN A 59 3.99 1.36 1.83
C ASN A 59 2.77 1.76 2.68
N GLU A 60 1.55 1.64 2.17
CA GLU A 60 0.31 2.05 2.86
C GLU A 60 0.18 1.51 4.29
N ASP A 61 0.54 0.23 4.49
CA ASP A 61 0.31 -0.49 5.75
C ASP A 61 1.58 -0.77 6.57
N VAL A 62 2.75 -0.68 5.96
CA VAL A 62 4.00 -1.11 6.58
C VAL A 62 5.10 -0.08 6.37
N ARG A 63 5.74 0.31 7.48
CA ARG A 63 7.00 1.06 7.48
C ARG A 63 8.13 0.13 7.88
N ASN A 64 9.10 -0.01 7.00
CA ASN A 64 10.33 -0.73 7.29
C ASN A 64 11.52 0.16 6.94
N TYR A 65 12.44 0.33 7.86
CA TYR A 65 13.68 1.05 7.64
C TYR A 65 14.82 0.08 7.40
N VAL A 66 15.73 0.46 6.52
CA VAL A 66 16.83 -0.38 6.08
C VAL A 66 18.13 0.42 6.08
N ILE A 67 19.17 -0.15 6.69
CA ILE A 67 20.55 0.30 6.54
C ILE A 67 21.29 -0.81 5.78
N VAL A 68 21.86 -0.48 4.62
CA VAL A 68 22.62 -1.43 3.79
C VAL A 68 24.04 -0.89 3.59
N ASP A 69 25.06 -1.64 4.04
CA ASP A 69 26.46 -1.42 3.67
C ASP A 69 26.67 -1.95 2.24
N GLN A 70 26.85 -1.03 1.30
CA GLN A 70 27.04 -1.27 -0.14
C GLN A 70 28.52 -1.35 -0.54
N SER A 71 29.42 -1.38 0.44
CA SER A 71 30.86 -1.43 0.18
C SER A 71 31.22 -2.75 -0.49
N ARG A 72 31.66 -2.71 -1.76
CA ARG A 72 32.01 -3.90 -2.53
C ARG A 72 33.29 -4.55 -1.99
N TYR A 73 33.19 -5.82 -1.61
CA TYR A 73 34.29 -6.76 -1.31
C TYR A 73 35.17 -6.43 -0.08
N PRO A 74 35.70 -7.46 0.62
CA PRO A 74 36.57 -7.27 1.77
C PRO A 74 37.81 -6.47 1.37
N GLN A 75 38.16 -5.47 2.18
CA GLN A 75 39.39 -4.73 1.99
C GLN A 75 40.58 -5.71 1.87
N PRO A 76 41.54 -5.46 0.94
CA PRO A 76 42.69 -6.32 0.77
C PRO A 76 43.38 -6.56 2.12
N TYR A 77 43.88 -7.78 2.33
CA TYR A 77 44.43 -8.23 3.63
C TYR A 77 45.45 -7.25 4.25
N ASN A 78 46.15 -6.50 3.38
CA ASN A 78 47.21 -5.53 3.67
C ASN A 78 46.78 -4.05 3.61
N ALA A 79 45.47 -3.73 3.64
CA ALA A 79 45.04 -2.34 3.75
C ALA A 79 45.63 -1.72 5.04
N PRO A 80 46.30 -0.54 4.96
CA PRO A 80 47.03 0.05 6.08
C PRO A 80 46.11 0.43 7.25
N MET A 81 44.80 0.57 7.01
CA MET A 81 43.79 0.85 8.05
C MET A 81 42.49 0.09 7.75
N LYS A 82 42.17 -0.92 8.57
CA LYS A 82 40.92 -1.69 8.44
C LYS A 82 39.77 -0.96 9.12
N TRP A 83 39.02 -0.18 8.34
CA TRP A 83 37.81 0.48 8.79
C TRP A 83 36.69 -0.53 9.05
N LYS A 84 36.04 -0.41 10.20
CA LYS A 84 34.90 -1.24 10.60
C LYS A 84 33.68 -0.36 10.80
N THR A 85 32.55 -0.86 10.34
CA THR A 85 31.24 -0.26 10.60
C THR A 85 30.80 -0.64 12.00
N PHE A 86 30.32 0.33 12.78
CA PHE A 86 29.73 0.11 14.09
C PHE A 86 28.30 0.66 14.10
N ILE A 87 27.38 -0.11 14.67
CA ILE A 87 25.98 0.27 14.90
C ILE A 87 25.66 -0.07 16.36
N ALA A 88 25.09 0.88 17.09
CA ALA A 88 24.86 0.77 18.53
C ALA A 88 26.13 0.34 19.29
N GLY A 89 27.29 0.85 18.87
CA GLY A 89 28.60 0.55 19.46
C GLY A 89 29.16 -0.85 19.16
N LYS A 90 28.43 -1.72 18.46
CA LYS A 90 28.87 -3.07 18.08
C LYS A 90 29.39 -3.11 16.64
N ILE A 91 30.41 -3.92 16.39
CA ILE A 91 30.92 -4.13 15.02
C ILE A 91 29.81 -4.76 14.19
N SER A 92 29.51 -4.15 13.05
CA SER A 92 28.59 -4.67 12.04
C SER A 92 29.18 -5.93 11.41
N THR A 93 28.48 -7.06 11.54
CA THR A 93 28.85 -8.32 10.88
C THR A 93 27.95 -8.66 9.71
N THR A 94 26.82 -7.97 9.56
CA THR A 94 25.87 -8.12 8.46
C THR A 94 25.95 -6.93 7.50
N HIS A 95 25.50 -7.16 6.27
CA HIS A 95 25.46 -6.14 5.22
C HIS A 95 24.18 -5.31 5.28
N SER A 96 23.11 -5.85 5.86
CA SER A 96 21.81 -5.18 5.95
C SER A 96 21.22 -5.29 7.35
N TYR A 97 20.55 -4.23 7.77
CA TYR A 97 19.77 -4.14 9.00
C TYR A 97 18.37 -3.67 8.66
N TYR A 98 17.37 -4.26 9.31
CA TYR A 98 15.96 -3.97 9.09
C TYR A 98 15.33 -3.58 10.42
N PHE A 99 14.51 -2.52 10.39
CA PHE A 99 13.84 -2.00 11.56
C PHE A 99 12.37 -1.75 11.20
N SER A 100 11.46 -2.18 12.06
CA SER A 100 10.03 -1.86 11.95
C SER A 100 9.61 -0.73 12.89
N ASP A 101 10.50 -0.32 13.79
CA ASP A 101 10.24 0.72 14.79
C ASP A 101 11.08 1.98 14.51
N ASP A 102 10.43 3.14 14.59
CA ASP A 102 11.04 4.44 14.30
C ASP A 102 12.18 4.76 15.30
N GLN A 103 12.01 4.42 16.58
CA GLN A 103 13.02 4.72 17.62
C GLN A 103 14.22 3.79 17.53
N GLU A 104 14.00 2.51 17.25
CA GLU A 104 15.08 1.55 17.02
C GLU A 104 15.93 1.96 15.81
N PHE A 105 15.28 2.35 14.71
CA PHE A 105 15.96 2.89 13.54
C PHE A 105 16.74 4.17 13.87
N LEU A 106 16.11 5.15 14.52
CA LEU A 106 16.75 6.41 14.89
C LEU A 106 17.97 6.20 15.80
N SER A 107 17.88 5.29 16.76
CA SER A 107 19.00 4.89 17.62
C SER A 107 20.14 4.24 16.81
N ALA A 108 19.80 3.35 15.88
CA ALA A 108 20.77 2.68 15.02
C ALA A 108 21.50 3.67 14.10
N VAL A 109 20.80 4.59 13.43
CA VAL A 109 21.45 5.58 12.56
C VAL A 109 22.22 6.64 13.34
N SER A 110 21.74 7.05 14.53
CA SER A 110 22.44 8.02 15.38
C SER A 110 23.77 7.47 15.92
N SER A 111 23.86 6.15 16.06
CA SER A 111 25.07 5.45 16.51
C SER A 111 25.88 4.84 15.37
N LEU A 112 25.47 5.07 14.11
CA LEU A 112 26.16 4.56 12.93
C LEU A 112 27.46 5.33 12.71
N GLU A 113 28.58 4.64 12.90
CA GLU A 113 29.92 5.19 12.74
C GLU A 113 30.86 4.22 12.03
N ILE A 114 31.87 4.75 11.37
CA ILE A 114 32.99 3.98 10.81
C ILE A 114 34.21 4.29 11.63
N ALA A 115 34.82 3.27 12.23
CA ALA A 115 36.01 3.44 13.06
C ALA A 115 37.13 2.48 12.67
N ALA A 116 38.35 2.99 12.74
CA ALA A 116 39.55 2.20 12.53
C ALA A 116 40.09 1.67 13.87
N LYS A 117 40.48 0.39 13.90
CA LYS A 117 41.16 -0.22 15.06
C LYS A 117 42.67 -0.13 14.87
N SER A 118 43.37 0.54 15.77
CA SER A 118 44.84 0.51 15.87
C SER A 118 45.30 -0.64 16.78
N LYS A 119 46.55 -1.08 16.62
CA LYS A 119 47.09 -2.25 17.33
C LYS A 119 47.25 -2.01 18.83
N ASP A 120 47.40 -0.77 19.29
CA ASP A 120 47.88 -0.56 20.66
C ASP A 120 46.84 -0.05 21.67
N LEU A 121 45.94 0.90 21.39
CA LEU A 121 45.01 1.43 22.42
C LEU A 121 43.71 1.97 21.80
N GLY A 122 42.57 1.27 21.92
CA GLY A 122 41.24 1.84 21.63
C GLY A 122 40.96 2.26 20.17
N ARG A 123 39.78 2.87 19.95
CA ARG A 123 39.38 3.44 18.64
C ARG A 123 40.16 4.74 18.43
N GLU A 124 41.03 4.82 17.42
CA GLU A 124 41.85 6.04 17.18
C GLU A 124 41.09 7.10 16.38
N ARG A 125 40.28 6.67 15.41
CA ARG A 125 39.50 7.54 14.52
C ARG A 125 38.11 6.98 14.32
N SER A 126 37.10 7.83 14.41
CA SER A 126 35.73 7.54 14.01
C SER A 126 35.16 8.64 13.14
N VAL A 127 34.28 8.25 12.23
CA VAL A 127 33.47 9.14 11.38
C VAL A 127 32.01 8.74 11.56
N SER A 128 31.15 9.68 11.95
CA SER A 128 29.71 9.44 11.99
C SER A 128 29.13 9.48 10.59
N VAL A 129 28.26 8.52 10.27
CA VAL A 129 27.52 8.52 9.00
C VAL A 129 26.23 9.33 9.13
N ALA A 130 25.74 9.55 10.35
CA ALA A 130 24.48 10.23 10.63
C ALA A 130 24.50 11.67 10.07
N ASN A 131 23.40 12.06 9.42
CA ASN A 131 23.13 13.44 9.03
C ASN A 131 21.64 13.76 9.23
N GLN A 132 21.27 15.03 9.10
CA GLN A 132 19.88 15.45 9.29
C GLN A 132 18.91 14.80 8.30
N ASP A 133 19.34 14.54 7.06
CA ASP A 133 18.50 13.89 6.06
C ASP A 133 18.16 12.46 6.44
N ILE A 134 19.13 11.71 7.00
CA ILE A 134 18.95 10.34 7.51
C ILE A 134 18.02 10.34 8.72
N LEU A 135 18.20 11.29 9.65
CA LEU A 135 17.35 11.41 10.84
C LEU A 135 15.90 11.79 10.48
N ASN A 136 15.69 12.45 9.35
CA ASN A 136 14.36 12.85 8.88
C ASN A 136 13.61 11.75 8.12
N ILE A 137 14.24 10.60 7.84
CA ILE A 137 13.62 9.48 7.08
C ILE A 137 12.27 9.03 7.67
N PRO A 138 12.09 8.86 9.00
CA PRO A 138 10.80 8.46 9.56
C PRO A 138 9.68 9.47 9.27
N ALA A 139 9.97 10.76 9.38
CA ALA A 139 9.00 11.82 9.09
C ALA A 139 8.65 11.88 7.59
N LEU A 140 9.65 11.73 6.72
CA LEU A 140 9.44 11.62 5.26
C LEU A 140 8.58 10.40 4.90
N CYS A 141 8.81 9.27 5.57
CA CYS A 141 7.99 8.07 5.37
C CYS A 141 6.54 8.29 5.79
N LYS A 142 6.31 8.94 6.94
CA LYS A 142 4.97 9.27 7.42
C LYS A 142 4.24 10.18 6.43
N ALA A 143 4.90 11.25 5.98
CA ALA A 143 4.34 12.17 4.99
C ALA A 143 3.96 11.46 3.67
N LYS A 144 4.79 10.50 3.23
CA LYS A 144 4.51 9.69 2.04
C LYS A 144 3.30 8.77 2.22
N GLN A 145 3.17 8.11 3.37
CA GLN A 145 1.98 7.30 3.70
C GLN A 145 0.70 8.14 3.79
N ASP A 146 0.79 9.32 4.41
CA ASP A 146 -0.34 10.25 4.48
C ASP A 146 -0.76 10.70 3.07
N GLY A 147 0.22 10.89 2.17
CA GLY A 147 -0.02 11.15 0.74
C GLY A 147 -0.79 10.02 0.05
N PHE A 148 -0.38 8.76 0.25
CA PHE A 148 -1.08 7.59 -0.32
C PHE A 148 -2.53 7.50 0.17
N ARG A 149 -2.75 7.64 1.48
CA ARG A 149 -4.10 7.60 2.08
C ARG A 149 -4.98 8.74 1.57
N ALA A 150 -4.41 9.93 1.40
CA ALA A 150 -5.13 11.06 0.84
C ALA A 150 -5.51 10.85 -0.63
N GLU A 151 -4.62 10.26 -1.42
CA GLU A 151 -4.89 9.91 -2.83
C GLU A 151 -5.98 8.83 -2.93
N GLU A 152 -5.87 7.75 -2.15
CA GLU A 152 -6.87 6.68 -2.10
C GLU A 152 -8.24 7.24 -1.69
N LYS A 153 -8.29 8.05 -0.63
CA LYS A 153 -9.51 8.72 -0.21
C LYS A 153 -10.07 9.60 -1.33
N ALA A 154 -9.24 10.39 -2.00
CA ALA A 154 -9.70 11.25 -3.10
C ALA A 154 -10.25 10.44 -4.29
N ILE A 155 -9.67 9.28 -4.60
CA ILE A 155 -10.18 8.35 -5.62
C ILE A 155 -11.56 7.82 -5.21
N ASN A 156 -11.70 7.36 -3.96
CA ASN A 156 -12.95 6.85 -3.42
C ASN A 156 -14.05 7.93 -3.39
N ASP A 157 -13.73 9.14 -2.92
CA ASP A 157 -14.66 10.27 -2.88
C ASP A 157 -15.13 10.66 -4.30
N ARG A 158 -14.23 10.64 -5.29
CA ARG A 158 -14.60 10.87 -6.70
C ARG A 158 -15.51 9.77 -7.25
N ALA A 159 -15.24 8.51 -6.93
CA ALA A 159 -16.06 7.38 -7.36
C ALA A 159 -17.47 7.45 -6.75
N LEU A 160 -17.58 7.78 -5.46
CA LEU A 160 -18.84 7.99 -4.76
C LEU A 160 -19.64 9.14 -5.39
N ALA A 161 -19.02 10.30 -5.58
CA ALA A 161 -19.67 11.46 -6.20
C ALA A 161 -20.13 11.17 -7.64
N TYR A 162 -19.37 10.36 -8.40
CA TYR A 162 -19.77 9.94 -9.73
C TYR A 162 -20.98 8.99 -9.69
N ASN A 163 -20.98 8.01 -8.77
CA ASN A 163 -22.09 7.10 -8.59
C ASN A 163 -23.38 7.83 -8.17
N GLU A 164 -23.30 8.77 -7.21
CA GLU A 164 -24.45 9.59 -6.80
C GLU A 164 -25.03 10.40 -7.97
N LYS A 165 -24.18 10.98 -8.82
CA LYS A 165 -24.61 11.68 -10.04
C LYS A 165 -25.35 10.76 -11.01
N LEU A 166 -24.84 9.54 -11.23
CA LEU A 166 -25.50 8.56 -12.09
C LEU A 166 -26.87 8.16 -11.53
N ILE A 167 -26.96 7.88 -10.22
CA ILE A 167 -28.21 7.56 -9.55
C ILE A 167 -29.21 8.70 -9.73
N ALA A 168 -28.81 9.93 -9.39
CA ALA A 168 -29.67 11.11 -9.51
C ALA A 168 -30.16 11.31 -10.95
N HIS A 169 -29.31 11.06 -11.96
CA HIS A 169 -29.70 11.14 -13.36
C HIS A 169 -30.79 10.12 -13.73
N VAL A 170 -30.65 8.86 -13.30
CA VAL A 170 -31.66 7.81 -13.56
C VAL A 170 -32.95 8.12 -12.83
N VAL A 171 -32.89 8.51 -11.55
CA VAL A 171 -34.05 8.92 -10.75
C VAL A 171 -34.79 10.05 -11.46
N LYS A 172 -34.09 11.10 -11.91
CA LYS A 172 -34.70 12.23 -12.60
C LYS A 172 -35.37 11.84 -13.92
N ARG A 173 -34.76 10.94 -14.70
CA ARG A 173 -35.28 10.51 -16.01
C ARG A 173 -36.45 9.54 -15.90
N THR A 174 -36.44 8.67 -14.89
CA THR A 174 -37.32 7.50 -14.84
C THR A 174 -38.30 7.50 -13.67
N GLY A 175 -38.06 8.30 -12.63
CA GLY A 175 -38.82 8.27 -11.38
C GLY A 175 -38.54 7.04 -10.50
N LEU A 176 -37.65 6.14 -10.92
CA LEU A 176 -37.32 4.92 -10.19
C LEU A 176 -36.33 5.20 -9.06
N THR A 177 -36.43 4.43 -7.97
CA THR A 177 -35.47 4.49 -6.85
C THR A 177 -34.35 3.44 -7.00
N PRO A 178 -33.13 3.72 -6.53
CA PRO A 178 -32.04 2.72 -6.57
C PRO A 178 -32.38 1.50 -5.71
N MET A 179 -31.87 0.34 -6.11
CA MET A 179 -32.06 -0.91 -5.38
C MET A 179 -31.17 -0.99 -4.12
N LEU A 180 -29.94 -0.49 -4.22
CA LEU A 180 -28.96 -0.49 -3.12
C LEU A 180 -28.73 0.92 -2.58
N PRO A 181 -28.44 1.06 -1.27
CA PRO A 181 -27.94 2.31 -0.71
C PRO A 181 -26.48 2.53 -1.13
N GLY A 182 -26.13 3.76 -1.50
CA GLY A 182 -24.76 4.09 -1.92
C GLY A 182 -24.45 3.54 -3.32
N ASP A 183 -23.50 2.61 -3.42
CA ASP A 183 -23.12 2.01 -4.71
C ASP A 183 -24.22 1.08 -5.23
N ASN A 184 -24.88 1.51 -6.31
CA ASN A 184 -26.01 0.79 -6.89
C ASN A 184 -25.57 -0.17 -7.99
N ARG A 185 -24.47 -0.88 -7.75
CA ARG A 185 -23.82 -1.82 -8.66
C ARG A 185 -23.63 -3.17 -7.99
N ILE A 186 -23.84 -4.24 -8.74
CA ILE A 186 -23.72 -5.62 -8.23
C ILE A 186 -23.59 -6.60 -9.40
N ASP A 187 -22.93 -7.75 -9.23
CA ASP A 187 -23.04 -8.83 -10.23
C ASP A 187 -24.38 -9.57 -10.11
N PHE A 188 -24.76 -10.28 -11.16
CA PHE A 188 -25.98 -11.08 -11.17
C PHE A 188 -26.00 -12.19 -10.11
N ASN A 189 -24.86 -12.81 -9.75
CA ASN A 189 -24.86 -13.84 -8.69
C ASN A 189 -25.23 -13.21 -7.35
N ASN A 190 -24.57 -12.12 -6.96
CA ASN A 190 -24.85 -11.41 -5.72
C ASN A 190 -26.24 -10.75 -5.74
N LEU A 191 -26.74 -10.31 -6.90
CA LEU A 191 -28.11 -9.82 -7.06
C LEU A 191 -29.13 -10.92 -6.78
N VAL A 192 -28.90 -12.13 -7.28
CA VAL A 192 -29.76 -13.28 -7.01
C VAL A 192 -29.75 -13.64 -5.53
N LEU A 193 -28.57 -13.67 -4.90
CA LEU A 193 -28.45 -13.91 -3.46
C LEU A 193 -29.18 -12.85 -2.63
N LEU A 194 -29.06 -11.57 -3.03
CA LEU A 194 -29.80 -10.46 -2.41
C LEU A 194 -31.31 -10.72 -2.51
N LEU A 195 -31.84 -10.97 -3.70
CA LEU A 195 -33.27 -11.21 -3.93
C LEU A 195 -33.78 -12.45 -3.19
N GLN A 196 -32.97 -13.51 -3.05
CA GLN A 196 -33.30 -14.69 -2.25
C GLN A 196 -33.36 -14.37 -0.76
N LYS A 197 -32.45 -13.52 -0.27
CA LYS A 197 -32.35 -13.18 1.15
C LYS A 197 -33.41 -12.19 1.62
N SER A 198 -33.65 -11.12 0.87
CA SER A 198 -34.61 -10.06 1.24
C SER A 198 -36.01 -10.27 0.66
N GLY A 199 -36.17 -11.23 -0.27
CA GLY A 199 -37.38 -11.35 -1.08
C GLY A 199 -37.42 -10.34 -2.24
N THR A 200 -38.29 -10.61 -3.22
CA THR A 200 -38.38 -9.82 -4.47
C THR A 200 -39.32 -8.61 -4.39
N SER A 201 -40.31 -8.64 -3.49
CA SER A 201 -41.31 -7.57 -3.36
C SER A 201 -40.67 -6.23 -2.99
N GLU A 202 -39.66 -6.23 -2.12
CA GLU A 202 -38.96 -5.02 -1.67
C GLU A 202 -38.16 -4.32 -2.77
N HIS A 203 -37.87 -5.01 -3.87
CA HIS A 203 -36.99 -4.53 -4.94
C HIS A 203 -37.73 -4.23 -6.24
N THR A 204 -38.98 -4.65 -6.36
CA THR A 204 -39.77 -4.47 -7.58
C THR A 204 -39.96 -2.97 -7.86
N GLY A 205 -39.71 -2.56 -9.10
CA GLY A 205 -39.74 -1.16 -9.50
C GLY A 205 -38.47 -0.37 -9.16
N LYS A 206 -37.47 -0.98 -8.53
CA LYS A 206 -36.16 -0.35 -8.30
C LYS A 206 -35.20 -0.62 -9.47
N PHE A 207 -34.16 0.20 -9.60
CA PHE A 207 -33.14 0.02 -10.63
C PHE A 207 -31.77 -0.32 -10.06
N ILE A 208 -30.94 -1.01 -10.84
CA ILE A 208 -29.60 -1.46 -10.48
C ILE A 208 -28.68 -1.50 -11.70
N TRP A 209 -27.40 -1.22 -11.55
CA TRP A 209 -26.39 -1.56 -12.56
C TRP A 209 -25.84 -2.95 -12.30
N ALA A 210 -26.37 -3.94 -13.05
CA ALA A 210 -25.92 -5.31 -12.91
C ALA A 210 -24.80 -5.66 -13.91
N HIS A 211 -23.77 -6.37 -13.46
CA HIS A 211 -22.75 -6.96 -14.33
C HIS A 211 -22.76 -8.50 -14.26
N ASP A 212 -21.98 -9.14 -15.13
CA ASP A 212 -22.20 -10.53 -15.53
C ASP A 212 -22.15 -11.55 -14.39
N GLY A 213 -21.19 -11.40 -13.48
CA GLY A 213 -20.82 -12.50 -12.60
C GLY A 213 -20.50 -13.74 -13.43
N ASP A 214 -21.25 -14.81 -13.21
CA ASP A 214 -21.16 -16.09 -13.91
C ASP A 214 -22.27 -16.29 -14.97
N TYR A 215 -23.04 -15.24 -15.28
CA TYR A 215 -24.13 -15.33 -16.23
C TYR A 215 -23.68 -15.06 -17.66
N ARG A 216 -24.26 -15.81 -18.61
CA ARG A 216 -24.16 -15.55 -20.05
C ARG A 216 -25.50 -15.64 -20.73
N VAL A 217 -25.63 -14.96 -21.86
CA VAL A 217 -26.81 -15.06 -22.71
C VAL A 217 -26.88 -16.48 -23.26
N ALA A 218 -27.91 -17.23 -22.88
CA ALA A 218 -28.16 -18.58 -23.36
C ALA A 218 -29.14 -18.61 -24.53
N GLN A 219 -30.05 -17.64 -24.59
CA GLN A 219 -31.11 -17.61 -25.59
C GLN A 219 -31.59 -16.19 -25.83
N VAL A 220 -31.88 -15.85 -27.08
CA VAL A 220 -32.51 -14.58 -27.45
C VAL A 220 -33.86 -14.84 -28.13
N MET A 221 -34.93 -14.20 -27.65
CA MET A 221 -36.26 -14.24 -28.27
C MET A 221 -36.85 -12.84 -28.40
N GLY A 222 -36.81 -12.29 -29.60
CA GLY A 222 -37.20 -10.91 -29.85
C GLY A 222 -36.39 -9.97 -28.95
N ARG A 223 -37.07 -9.16 -28.15
CA ARG A 223 -36.47 -8.20 -27.21
C ARG A 223 -36.07 -8.80 -25.86
N ARG A 224 -36.03 -10.12 -25.73
CA ARG A 224 -35.73 -10.79 -24.46
C ARG A 224 -34.45 -11.61 -24.58
N ALA A 225 -33.48 -11.30 -23.73
CA ALA A 225 -32.28 -12.10 -23.55
C ALA A 225 -32.43 -12.93 -22.27
N LEU A 226 -32.38 -14.25 -22.39
CA LEU A 226 -32.32 -15.18 -21.26
C LEU A 226 -30.85 -15.44 -20.91
N LEU A 227 -30.50 -15.18 -19.66
CA LEU A 227 -29.19 -15.39 -19.07
C LEU A 227 -29.25 -16.60 -18.14
N VAL A 228 -28.21 -17.43 -18.18
CA VAL A 228 -28.04 -18.59 -17.28
C VAL A 228 -26.67 -18.53 -16.61
N SER A 229 -26.60 -18.96 -15.36
CA SER A 229 -25.33 -19.21 -14.68
C SER A 229 -24.61 -20.37 -15.36
N MET A 230 -23.34 -20.17 -15.68
CA MET A 230 -22.50 -21.16 -16.38
C MET A 230 -22.04 -22.28 -15.44
N THR A 231 -21.81 -21.97 -14.17
CA THR A 231 -21.23 -22.90 -13.18
C THR A 231 -22.28 -23.62 -12.34
N ASN A 232 -23.38 -22.95 -11.96
CA ASN A 232 -24.37 -23.55 -11.06
C ASN A 232 -25.81 -23.12 -11.39
N PRO A 233 -26.35 -23.57 -12.55
CA PRO A 233 -27.70 -23.22 -13.00
C PRO A 233 -28.82 -23.79 -12.11
N ALA A 234 -28.52 -24.75 -11.23
CA ALA A 234 -29.49 -25.29 -10.27
C ALA A 234 -29.68 -24.35 -9.06
N TYR A 235 -28.60 -23.69 -8.61
CA TYR A 235 -28.63 -22.78 -7.47
C TYR A 235 -28.95 -21.33 -7.87
N PHE A 236 -28.52 -20.93 -9.07
CA PHE A 236 -28.70 -19.59 -9.61
C PHE A 236 -29.82 -19.58 -10.66
N PRO A 237 -31.04 -19.10 -10.32
CA PRO A 237 -32.15 -18.99 -11.27
C PRO A 237 -31.77 -18.18 -12.51
N THR A 238 -32.45 -18.50 -13.61
CA THR A 238 -32.29 -17.79 -14.89
C THR A 238 -32.76 -16.34 -14.78
N ILE A 239 -32.08 -15.45 -15.52
CA ILE A 239 -32.40 -14.02 -15.55
C ILE A 239 -32.87 -13.68 -16.96
N THR A 240 -33.95 -12.92 -17.10
CA THR A 240 -34.41 -12.41 -18.38
C THR A 240 -34.28 -10.91 -18.40
N ILE A 241 -33.65 -10.37 -19.43
CA ILE A 241 -33.53 -8.94 -19.64
C ILE A 241 -34.30 -8.54 -20.89
N ILE A 242 -35.25 -7.62 -20.71
CA ILE A 242 -35.97 -6.98 -21.81
C ILE A 242 -35.10 -5.81 -22.29
N THR A 243 -34.68 -5.84 -23.56
CA THR A 243 -33.77 -4.87 -24.17
C THR A 243 -34.08 -4.67 -25.64
N ASP A 244 -33.83 -3.45 -26.13
CA ASP A 244 -33.87 -3.11 -27.57
C ASP A 244 -32.48 -3.20 -28.23
N LYS A 245 -31.44 -3.58 -27.47
CA LYS A 245 -30.09 -3.78 -28.00
C LYS A 245 -29.99 -5.11 -28.73
N GLU A 246 -29.09 -5.17 -29.70
CA GLU A 246 -28.74 -6.41 -30.37
C GLU A 246 -27.99 -7.33 -29.39
N VAL A 247 -28.45 -8.59 -29.31
CA VAL A 247 -27.91 -9.59 -28.39
C VAL A 247 -27.61 -10.87 -29.18
N LEU A 248 -26.42 -11.42 -28.96
CA LEU A 248 -25.96 -12.71 -29.46
C LEU A 248 -25.90 -13.73 -28.32
N GLU A 249 -26.15 -14.99 -28.64
CA GLU A 249 -26.00 -16.09 -27.69
C GLU A 249 -24.52 -16.35 -27.37
N GLY A 250 -24.24 -16.80 -26.15
CA GLY A 250 -22.91 -17.10 -25.65
C GLY A 250 -22.11 -15.89 -25.14
N GLN A 251 -22.59 -14.66 -25.37
CA GLN A 251 -21.91 -13.45 -24.91
C GLN A 251 -22.26 -13.07 -23.47
N PHE A 252 -21.39 -12.27 -22.87
CA PHE A 252 -21.61 -11.63 -21.59
C PHE A 252 -22.54 -10.41 -21.73
N TRP A 253 -23.38 -10.15 -20.74
CA TRP A 253 -24.28 -9.00 -20.71
C TRP A 253 -23.52 -7.67 -20.70
N SER A 254 -22.38 -7.57 -20.01
CA SER A 254 -21.57 -6.35 -19.97
C SER A 254 -21.01 -5.92 -21.32
N SER A 255 -20.93 -6.86 -22.28
CA SER A 255 -20.59 -6.58 -23.69
C SER A 255 -21.79 -6.03 -24.48
N VAL A 256 -23.01 -6.30 -24.04
CA VAL A 256 -24.25 -5.76 -24.61
C VAL A 256 -24.54 -4.37 -24.05
N SER A 257 -24.45 -4.25 -22.73
CA SER A 257 -24.91 -3.07 -22.02
C SER A 257 -24.24 -2.92 -20.67
N ARG A 258 -23.96 -1.65 -20.33
CA ARG A 258 -23.65 -1.20 -18.98
C ARG A 258 -24.70 -0.23 -18.42
N ASP A 259 -25.83 -0.13 -19.12
CA ASP A 259 -26.97 0.69 -18.71
C ASP A 259 -27.74 0.06 -17.54
N PRO A 260 -28.43 0.87 -16.74
CA PRO A 260 -29.18 0.37 -15.59
C PRO A 260 -30.35 -0.53 -16.01
N LEU A 261 -30.70 -1.43 -15.10
CA LEU A 261 -31.79 -2.38 -15.22
C LEU A 261 -32.83 -2.10 -14.15
N GLN A 262 -34.08 -1.93 -14.56
CA GLN A 262 -35.23 -1.93 -13.66
C GLN A 262 -35.62 -3.38 -13.33
N PHE A 263 -35.76 -3.70 -12.05
CA PHE A 263 -36.30 -4.98 -11.63
C PHE A 263 -37.83 -4.97 -11.73
N ILE A 264 -38.37 -5.90 -12.51
CA ILE A 264 -39.81 -6.00 -12.79
C ILE A 264 -40.48 -7.05 -11.88
N GLY A 265 -39.75 -8.10 -11.50
CA GLY A 265 -40.25 -9.18 -10.66
C GLY A 265 -39.84 -10.55 -11.17
N ILE A 266 -40.64 -11.56 -10.85
CA ILE A 266 -40.47 -12.92 -11.37
C ILE A 266 -41.48 -13.13 -12.49
N SER A 267 -41.04 -13.73 -13.60
CA SER A 267 -41.88 -14.06 -14.74
C SER A 267 -41.67 -15.52 -15.15
N THR A 268 -42.51 -16.01 -16.05
CA THR A 268 -42.25 -17.24 -16.79
C THR A 268 -41.67 -16.91 -18.16
N TYR A 269 -40.62 -17.64 -18.55
CA TYR A 269 -40.01 -17.59 -19.87
C TYR A 269 -40.24 -18.92 -20.58
N GLN A 270 -40.71 -18.87 -21.83
CA GLN A 270 -40.85 -20.05 -22.68
C GLN A 270 -39.58 -20.21 -23.49
N THR A 271 -38.89 -21.35 -23.36
CA THR A 271 -37.67 -21.65 -24.12
C THR A 271 -38.00 -22.02 -25.58
N VAL A 272 -37.00 -22.05 -26.47
CA VAL A 272 -37.21 -22.49 -27.89
C VAL A 272 -37.87 -23.86 -27.96
N LEU A 273 -37.57 -24.75 -27.00
CA LEU A 273 -38.12 -26.11 -26.91
C LEU A 273 -39.52 -26.17 -26.28
N GLY A 274 -40.17 -25.01 -26.04
CA GLY A 274 -41.52 -24.93 -25.47
C GLY A 274 -41.61 -25.13 -23.96
N ALA A 275 -40.50 -25.40 -23.27
CA ALA A 275 -40.48 -25.55 -21.81
C ALA A 275 -40.65 -24.19 -21.11
N ARG A 276 -41.42 -24.16 -20.03
CA ARG A 276 -41.60 -22.96 -19.19
C ARG A 276 -40.61 -22.97 -18.04
N ARG A 277 -39.86 -21.88 -17.86
CA ARG A 277 -38.94 -21.66 -16.74
C ARG A 277 -39.30 -20.38 -16.00
N GLN A 278 -39.26 -20.41 -14.67
CA GLN A 278 -39.32 -19.17 -13.90
C GLN A 278 -38.00 -18.42 -14.04
N THR A 279 -38.09 -17.10 -14.17
CA THR A 279 -36.96 -16.22 -14.41
C THR A 279 -37.11 -14.93 -13.63
N ILE A 280 -35.99 -14.40 -13.15
CA ILE A 280 -35.90 -13.05 -12.59
C ILE A 280 -35.91 -12.07 -13.76
N LEU A 281 -36.90 -11.18 -13.81
CA LEU A 281 -37.16 -10.32 -14.94
C LEU A 281 -36.65 -8.89 -14.69
N PHE A 282 -35.83 -8.41 -15.61
CA PHE A 282 -35.38 -7.03 -15.67
C PHE A 282 -35.78 -6.38 -17.00
N LYS A 283 -35.89 -5.05 -16.98
CA LYS A 283 -36.02 -4.22 -18.16
C LYS A 283 -34.86 -3.23 -18.19
N GLN A 284 -34.19 -3.11 -19.33
CA GLN A 284 -33.19 -2.06 -19.54
C GLN A 284 -33.87 -0.69 -19.66
N ILE A 285 -33.28 0.34 -19.05
CA ILE A 285 -33.86 1.69 -18.94
C ILE A 285 -32.90 2.81 -19.32
#